data_AF-F0LI93-F1
#
_entry.id   AF-F0LI93-F1
#
_cell.length_a   1.000
_cell.length_b   1.000
_cell.length_c   1.000
_cell.angle_alpha   90.00
_cell.angle_beta   90.00
_cell.angle_gamma   90.00
#
_symmetry.space_group_name_H-M   'P 1'
#
loop_
_entity.id
_entity.type
_entity.pdbx_description
1 polymer ?
#
loop_
_entity_poly.entity_id
_entity_poly.type
_entity_poly.pdbx_seq_one_letter_code
_entity_poly.pdbx_strand_id
1 'polypeptide(L)'
;MGKGTAILIVLLLLAAGYIYLSNPEVIDKVIDNAKNIKAPEKGQSESQVQEKGWSDTDGDESPDVYMGDGIDAIRVNSTYIIFADRNKDGKIDAIYLDTTGDGNYDTAYLDEDYNGRTDTWKTALNGVESYAWDVTGDGIPDLYDINGDGKVDAWDINSDGAIDERDIDFDGKPDLHDHDFDGTFDEFQGETDFAPPSNGTSACLATKDEAYRLFVNAYNNVTSLQQANASQEVLEEAYAKYLEARACYESFNSTSGG
;
A
#
# COMPACT_ATOMS: atom_id res chain seq x y z
N MET A 1 -10.83 3.15 -25.30
CA MET A 1 -10.75 4.54 -24.77
C MET A 1 -10.83 5.58 -25.88
N GLY A 2 -11.58 6.65 -25.69
CA GLY A 2 -11.58 7.79 -26.60
C GLY A 2 -10.28 8.60 -26.46
N LYS A 3 -9.76 9.15 -27.56
CA LYS A 3 -8.49 9.93 -27.56
C LYS A 3 -8.44 11.08 -26.54
N GLY A 4 -9.60 11.54 -26.05
CA GLY A 4 -9.69 12.56 -24.99
C GLY A 4 -9.32 12.04 -23.59
N THR A 5 -9.66 10.78 -23.26
CA THR A 5 -9.42 10.20 -21.94
C THR A 5 -7.93 9.98 -21.69
N ALA A 6 -7.20 9.47 -22.69
CA ALA A 6 -5.76 9.28 -22.59
C ALA A 6 -4.98 10.59 -22.40
N ILE A 7 -5.44 11.69 -23.02
CA ILE A 7 -4.80 13.01 -22.86
C ILE A 7 -5.07 13.58 -21.46
N LEU A 8 -6.26 13.35 -20.91
CA LEU A 8 -6.61 13.80 -19.56
C LEU A 8 -5.75 13.09 -18.50
N ILE A 9 -5.61 11.76 -18.62
CA ILE A 9 -4.79 10.95 -17.70
C ILE A 9 -3.33 11.39 -17.75
N VAL A 10 -2.76 11.58 -18.95
CA VAL A 10 -1.37 12.07 -19.09
C VAL A 10 -1.19 13.46 -18.45
N LEU A 11 -2.19 14.35 -18.56
CA LEU A 11 -2.10 15.67 -17.93
C LEU A 11 -2.20 15.61 -16.40
N LEU A 12 -3.00 14.70 -15.85
CA LEU A 12 -3.10 14.47 -14.40
C LEU A 12 -1.79 13.89 -13.84
N LEU A 13 -1.19 12.90 -14.51
CA LEU A 13 0.10 12.33 -14.13
C LEU A 13 1.23 13.39 -14.14
N LEU A 14 1.24 14.27 -15.15
CA LEU A 14 2.22 15.37 -15.22
C LEU A 14 1.99 16.43 -14.13
N ALA A 15 0.75 16.68 -13.74
CA ALA A 15 0.43 17.60 -12.65
C ALA A 15 0.86 17.03 -11.28
N ALA A 16 0.57 15.76 -11.02
CA ALA A 16 1.00 15.06 -9.82
C ALA A 16 2.53 15.02 -9.71
N GLY A 17 3.23 14.65 -10.80
CA GLY A 17 4.70 14.68 -10.86
C GLY A 17 5.29 16.08 -10.66
N TYR A 18 4.62 17.13 -11.16
CA TYR A 18 5.06 18.51 -10.95
C TYR A 18 4.90 18.96 -9.49
N ILE A 19 3.79 18.59 -8.82
CA ILE A 19 3.56 18.90 -7.41
C ILE A 19 4.63 18.22 -6.54
N TYR A 20 4.91 16.94 -6.79
CA TYR A 20 5.94 16.17 -6.11
C TYR A 20 7.34 16.78 -6.26
N LEU A 21 7.74 17.13 -7.49
CA LEU A 21 9.06 17.71 -7.76
C LEU A 21 9.22 19.14 -7.24
N SER A 22 8.13 19.89 -7.10
CA SER A 22 8.20 21.32 -6.76
C SER A 22 8.25 21.58 -5.25
N ASN A 23 7.77 20.66 -4.41
CA ASN A 23 7.60 20.91 -2.97
C ASN A 23 7.89 19.71 -2.04
N PRO A 24 9.05 19.05 -2.10
CA PRO A 24 9.37 17.94 -1.20
C PRO A 24 9.36 18.35 0.29
N GLU A 25 9.74 19.59 0.61
CA GLU A 25 9.81 20.09 1.99
C GLU A 25 8.45 20.31 2.69
N VAL A 26 7.34 20.34 1.94
CA VAL A 26 6.02 20.57 2.55
C VAL A 26 5.58 19.35 3.35
N ILE A 27 5.95 18.14 2.88
CA ILE A 27 5.65 16.88 3.56
C ILE A 27 6.47 16.76 4.84
N ASP A 28 7.78 17.06 4.78
CA ASP A 28 8.67 17.00 5.95
C ASP A 28 8.24 17.95 7.07
N LYS A 29 7.76 19.16 6.75
CA LYS A 29 7.31 20.15 7.75
C LYS A 29 6.03 19.73 8.47
N VAL A 30 5.15 18.96 7.83
CA VAL A 30 3.94 18.44 8.48
C VAL A 30 4.29 17.27 9.40
N ILE A 31 5.18 16.37 8.96
CA ILE A 31 5.70 15.27 9.77
C ILE A 31 6.46 15.80 10.99
N ASP A 32 7.27 16.84 10.84
CA ASP A 32 8.01 17.46 11.95
C ASP A 32 7.07 18.11 12.98
N ASN A 33 5.96 18.71 12.56
CA ASN A 33 4.96 19.23 13.49
C ASN A 33 4.25 18.12 14.27
N ALA A 34 3.99 16.97 13.64
CA ALA A 34 3.43 15.79 14.30
C ALA A 34 4.44 15.14 15.29
N LYS A 35 5.72 15.06 14.94
CA LYS A 35 6.81 14.57 15.82
C LYS A 35 7.00 15.42 17.09
N ASN A 36 6.56 16.68 17.07
CA ASN A 36 6.66 17.58 18.21
C ASN A 36 5.48 17.46 19.20
N ILE A 37 4.49 16.61 18.93
CA ILE A 37 3.42 16.29 19.89
C ILE A 37 3.99 15.30 20.92
N LYS A 38 4.67 15.82 21.93
CA LYS A 38 5.12 15.03 23.09
C LYS A 38 4.00 14.96 24.12
N ALA A 39 3.75 13.77 24.66
CA ALA A 39 2.91 13.60 25.83
C ALA A 39 3.46 14.47 26.99
N PRO A 40 2.59 15.14 27.78
CA PRO A 40 3.02 15.94 28.91
C PRO A 40 3.78 15.07 29.93
N GLU A 41 4.87 15.60 30.48
CA GLU A 41 5.57 14.95 31.58
C GLU A 41 4.69 14.91 32.84
N LYS A 42 4.74 13.80 33.57
CA LYS A 42 3.93 13.53 34.78
C LYS A 42 3.85 14.73 35.72
N GLY A 43 2.65 15.28 35.93
CA GLY A 43 2.41 16.20 37.05
C GLY A 43 1.38 17.31 36.88
N GLN A 44 0.73 17.49 35.72
CA GLN A 44 -0.32 18.50 35.56
C GLN A 44 -1.70 17.86 35.55
N SER A 45 -2.30 17.76 36.75
CA SER A 45 -3.73 17.54 36.91
C SER A 45 -4.43 18.90 36.79
N GLU A 46 -5.02 19.19 35.63
CA GLU A 46 -5.96 20.30 35.47
C GLU A 46 -7.36 19.74 35.22
N SER A 47 -8.16 19.75 36.29
CA SER A 47 -9.60 19.54 36.23
C SER A 47 -10.28 20.87 35.88
N GLN A 48 -10.36 21.19 34.60
CA GLN A 48 -11.34 22.09 34.00
C GLN A 48 -11.66 21.55 32.61
N VAL A 49 -12.92 21.67 32.17
CA VAL A 49 -13.37 21.27 30.83
C VAL A 49 -12.61 22.11 29.79
N GLN A 50 -11.44 21.61 29.41
CA GLN A 50 -10.66 22.06 28.29
C GLN A 50 -11.21 21.30 27.09
N GLU A 51 -11.87 22.00 26.16
CA GLU A 51 -12.31 21.43 24.87
C GLU A 51 -11.11 20.94 24.03
N LYS A 52 -9.87 21.26 24.43
CA LYS A 52 -8.62 20.89 23.78
C LYS A 52 -7.58 20.46 24.80
N GLY A 53 -6.93 19.33 24.59
CA GLY A 53 -5.92 18.80 25.48
C GLY A 53 -5.90 17.28 25.51
N TRP A 54 -5.08 16.76 26.42
CA TRP A 54 -4.98 15.33 26.69
C TRP A 54 -6.08 14.88 27.67
N SER A 55 -6.69 13.74 27.38
CA SER A 55 -7.69 13.07 28.21
C SER A 55 -7.22 11.66 28.50
N ASP A 56 -7.14 11.32 29.78
CA ASP A 56 -7.03 9.95 30.29
C ASP A 56 -8.47 9.40 30.42
N THR A 57 -8.81 8.43 29.57
CA THR A 57 -10.17 7.88 29.46
C THR A 57 -10.36 6.59 30.26
N ASP A 58 -9.29 5.87 30.57
CA ASP A 58 -9.32 4.62 31.32
C ASP A 58 -8.87 4.73 32.78
N GLY A 59 -8.30 5.87 33.17
CA GLY A 59 -7.86 6.20 34.53
C GLY A 59 -6.52 5.58 34.90
N ASP A 60 -5.68 5.20 33.94
CA ASP A 60 -4.34 4.64 34.17
C ASP A 60 -3.25 5.68 34.48
N GLU A 61 -3.63 6.97 34.60
CA GLU A 61 -2.76 8.14 34.76
C GLU A 61 -1.84 8.41 33.54
N SER A 62 -2.12 7.79 32.41
CA SER A 62 -1.52 8.05 31.10
C SER A 62 -2.60 8.58 30.16
N PRO A 63 -2.28 9.60 29.34
CA PRO A 63 -3.28 10.17 28.46
C PRO A 63 -3.57 9.24 27.26
N ASP A 64 -4.84 9.05 26.92
CA ASP A 64 -5.30 8.18 25.85
C ASP A 64 -5.67 8.95 24.58
N VAL A 65 -6.26 10.13 24.74
CA VAL A 65 -6.82 10.91 23.64
C VAL A 65 -6.31 12.33 23.73
N TYR A 66 -5.81 12.86 22.63
CA TYR A 66 -5.55 14.29 22.46
C TYR A 66 -6.61 14.86 21.52
N MET A 67 -7.25 15.96 21.92
CA MET A 67 -8.11 16.74 21.04
C MET A 67 -7.52 18.13 20.85
N GLY A 68 -7.30 18.55 19.61
CA GLY A 68 -6.58 19.77 19.28
C GLY A 68 -7.35 20.68 18.33
N ASP A 69 -6.67 21.72 17.83
CA ASP A 69 -7.23 22.57 16.76
C ASP A 69 -6.82 22.01 15.41
N GLY A 70 -7.62 21.08 14.88
CA GLY A 70 -7.35 20.39 13.62
C GLY A 70 -6.28 19.30 13.73
N ILE A 71 -5.94 18.86 14.94
CA ILE A 71 -5.13 17.65 15.16
C ILE A 71 -5.70 16.92 16.36
N ASP A 72 -6.05 15.66 16.16
CA ASP A 72 -6.45 14.75 17.22
C ASP A 72 -5.51 13.55 17.25
N ALA A 73 -5.28 12.95 18.42
CA ALA A 73 -4.48 11.74 18.54
C ALA A 73 -5.15 10.72 19.45
N ILE A 74 -5.08 9.44 19.08
CA ILE A 74 -5.63 8.33 19.86
C ILE A 74 -4.50 7.34 20.14
N ARG A 75 -4.30 7.02 21.42
CA ARG A 75 -3.34 6.02 21.86
C ARG A 75 -3.83 4.63 21.46
N VAL A 76 -2.96 3.86 20.82
CA VAL A 76 -3.17 2.44 20.53
C VAL A 76 -1.94 1.70 21.01
N ASN A 77 -2.09 0.90 22.07
CA ASN A 77 -0.98 0.25 22.76
C ASN A 77 0.06 1.27 23.27
N SER A 78 1.28 1.23 22.71
CA SER A 78 2.41 2.10 23.07
C SER A 78 2.64 3.23 22.07
N THR A 79 1.76 3.40 21.09
CA THR A 79 1.88 4.39 20.00
C THR A 79 0.59 5.20 19.86
N TYR A 80 0.56 6.17 18.95
CA TYR A 80 -0.59 7.03 18.66
C TYR A 80 -0.97 6.93 17.19
N ILE A 81 -2.26 7.04 16.90
CA ILE A 81 -2.77 7.40 15.58
C ILE A 81 -3.07 8.89 15.61
N ILE A 82 -2.52 9.65 14.66
CA ILE A 82 -2.79 11.08 14.52
C ILE A 82 -3.78 11.29 13.38
N PHE A 83 -4.79 12.12 13.62
CA PHE A 83 -5.71 12.63 12.63
C PHE A 83 -5.49 14.13 12.50
N ALA A 84 -5.40 14.66 11.28
CA ALA A 84 -5.20 16.09 11.06
C ALA A 84 -6.22 16.64 10.05
N ASP A 85 -6.89 17.72 10.44
CA ASP A 85 -7.69 18.62 9.60
C ASP A 85 -6.82 19.85 9.33
N ARG A 86 -6.05 19.78 8.25
CA ARG A 86 -5.02 20.76 7.84
C ARG A 86 -5.66 22.03 7.30
N ASN A 87 -6.85 21.97 6.69
CA ASN A 87 -7.55 23.12 6.14
C ASN A 87 -8.65 23.70 7.07
N LYS A 88 -8.98 23.03 8.16
CA LYS A 88 -9.99 23.39 9.17
C LYS A 88 -11.42 23.38 8.65
N ASP A 89 -11.75 22.47 7.75
CA ASP A 89 -13.10 22.33 7.19
C ASP A 89 -13.97 21.31 7.94
N GLY A 90 -13.41 20.63 8.95
CA GLY A 90 -14.06 19.61 9.75
C GLY A 90 -13.96 18.19 9.18
N LYS A 91 -13.20 17.99 8.10
CA LYS A 91 -12.84 16.67 7.57
C LYS A 91 -11.38 16.35 7.92
N ILE A 92 -11.06 15.06 7.90
CA ILE A 92 -9.70 14.61 8.15
C ILE A 92 -8.93 14.62 6.84
N ASP A 93 -7.85 15.38 6.82
CA ASP A 93 -6.99 15.55 5.65
C ASP A 93 -5.77 14.63 5.70
N ALA A 94 -5.37 14.18 6.90
CA ALA A 94 -4.26 13.26 7.04
C ALA A 94 -4.44 12.32 8.24
N ILE A 95 -4.02 11.07 8.07
CA ILE A 95 -3.91 10.07 9.14
C ILE A 95 -2.47 9.56 9.17
N TYR A 96 -1.83 9.56 10.33
CA TYR A 96 -0.48 9.03 10.54
C TYR A 96 -0.48 7.88 11.53
N LEU A 97 0.23 6.80 11.20
CA LEU A 97 0.38 5.61 12.04
C LEU A 97 1.85 5.22 12.15
N ASP A 98 2.25 4.84 13.36
CA ASP A 98 3.52 4.19 13.66
C ASP A 98 3.23 2.70 13.88
N THR A 99 3.30 1.92 12.79
CA THR A 99 2.95 0.50 12.82
C THR A 99 4.07 -0.36 13.40
N THR A 100 5.30 0.16 13.42
CA THR A 100 6.48 -0.50 13.99
C THR A 100 6.64 -0.27 15.50
N GLY A 101 6.02 0.77 16.05
CA GLY A 101 6.10 1.16 17.46
C GLY A 101 7.44 1.80 17.84
N ASP A 102 8.19 2.33 16.87
CA ASP A 102 9.50 2.93 17.08
C ASP A 102 9.44 4.45 17.36
N GLY A 103 8.23 5.02 17.31
CA GLY A 103 7.95 6.44 17.51
C GLY A 103 8.05 7.28 16.23
N ASN A 104 8.37 6.69 15.09
CA ASN A 104 8.28 7.33 13.78
C ASN A 104 7.02 6.85 13.07
N TYR A 105 6.23 7.79 12.54
CA TYR A 105 5.08 7.46 11.71
C TYR A 105 5.57 6.90 10.37
N ASP A 106 5.34 5.61 10.16
CA ASP A 106 5.74 4.87 8.97
C ASP A 106 4.61 4.75 7.95
N THR A 107 3.36 5.01 8.34
CA THR A 107 2.20 4.95 7.45
C THR A 107 1.46 6.28 7.46
N ALA A 108 1.07 6.77 6.28
CA ALA A 108 0.25 7.97 6.13
C ALA A 108 -0.83 7.80 5.05
N TYR A 109 -2.02 8.35 5.34
CA TYR A 109 -3.13 8.51 4.41
C TYR A 109 -3.38 10.01 4.25
N LEU A 110 -3.36 10.54 3.03
CA LEU A 110 -3.38 11.97 2.75
C LEU A 110 -4.48 12.30 1.74
N ASP A 111 -5.37 13.21 2.11
CA ASP A 111 -6.33 13.92 1.25
C ASP A 111 -5.72 15.27 0.87
N GLU A 112 -4.97 15.29 -0.24
CA GLU A 112 -4.19 16.44 -0.71
C GLU A 112 -5.04 17.56 -1.32
N ASP A 113 -6.23 17.23 -1.84
CA ASP A 113 -7.14 18.20 -2.46
C ASP A 113 -8.26 18.71 -1.53
N TYR A 114 -8.37 18.14 -0.33
CA TYR A 114 -9.32 18.46 0.73
C TYR A 114 -10.78 18.15 0.39
N ASN A 115 -11.03 17.12 -0.43
CA ASN A 115 -12.38 16.74 -0.81
C ASN A 115 -13.07 15.80 0.21
N GLY A 116 -12.32 15.29 1.19
CA GLY A 116 -12.72 14.30 2.19
C GLY A 116 -12.41 12.86 1.81
N ARG A 117 -11.53 12.62 0.82
CA ARG A 117 -11.12 11.31 0.33
C ARG A 117 -9.59 11.27 0.27
N THR A 118 -9.03 10.12 0.59
CA THR A 118 -7.59 9.93 0.50
C THR A 118 -7.15 9.93 -0.96
N ASP A 119 -6.16 10.75 -1.30
CA ASP A 119 -5.52 10.78 -2.62
C ASP A 119 -4.21 9.98 -2.62
N THR A 120 -3.50 9.94 -1.48
CA THR A 120 -2.16 9.33 -1.40
C THR A 120 -2.00 8.47 -0.15
N TRP A 121 -1.42 7.29 -0.35
CA TRP A 121 -1.01 6.35 0.69
C TRP A 121 0.50 6.26 0.68
N LYS A 122 1.10 6.33 1.87
CA LYS A 122 2.54 6.15 2.06
C LYS A 122 2.75 5.12 3.15
N THR A 123 3.61 4.15 2.94
CA THR A 123 3.99 3.17 3.95
C THR A 123 5.49 2.93 3.89
N ALA A 124 6.16 2.83 5.03
CA ALA A 124 7.56 2.46 5.11
C ALA A 124 7.69 1.19 5.95
N LEU A 125 7.93 0.03 5.32
CA LEU A 125 8.12 -1.22 6.04
C LEU A 125 9.59 -1.65 5.91
N ASN A 126 10.26 -1.84 7.05
CA ASN A 126 11.70 -2.18 7.12
C ASN A 126 12.60 -1.18 6.37
N GLY A 127 12.22 0.09 6.34
CA GLY A 127 12.96 1.16 5.67
C GLY A 127 12.81 1.20 4.15
N VAL A 128 11.92 0.38 3.58
CA VAL A 128 11.50 0.48 2.18
C VAL A 128 10.19 1.25 2.15
N GLU A 129 10.21 2.41 1.49
CA GLU A 129 9.02 3.21 1.25
C GLU A 129 8.20 2.60 0.12
N SER A 130 6.89 2.70 0.22
CA SER A 130 5.94 2.38 -0.82
C SER A 130 4.85 3.45 -0.87
N TYR A 131 4.30 3.64 -2.06
CA TYR A 131 3.34 4.69 -2.37
C TYR A 131 2.17 4.10 -3.15
N ALA A 132 0.99 4.65 -2.92
CA ALA A 132 -0.13 4.47 -3.82
C ALA A 132 -0.86 5.80 -4.02
N TRP A 133 -1.45 5.99 -5.20
CA TRP A 133 -2.13 7.23 -5.58
C TRP A 133 -3.49 6.93 -6.21
N ASP A 134 -4.54 7.60 -5.71
CA ASP A 134 -5.86 7.67 -6.32
C ASP A 134 -5.89 8.92 -7.21
N VAL A 135 -5.70 8.73 -8.52
CA VAL A 135 -5.70 9.80 -9.50
C VAL A 135 -7.11 10.10 -10.04
N THR A 136 -8.08 9.22 -9.77
CA THR A 136 -9.47 9.41 -10.19
C THR A 136 -10.34 10.09 -9.13
N GLY A 137 -9.92 10.07 -7.87
CA GLY A 137 -10.60 10.64 -6.71
C GLY A 137 -11.79 9.79 -6.23
N ASP A 138 -11.82 8.51 -6.58
CA ASP A 138 -12.94 7.62 -6.24
C ASP A 138 -12.80 6.95 -4.86
N GLY A 139 -11.63 7.10 -4.24
CA GLY A 139 -11.22 6.56 -2.95
C GLY A 139 -10.41 5.25 -3.05
N ILE A 140 -10.12 4.77 -4.26
CA ILE A 140 -9.36 3.55 -4.54
C ILE A 140 -8.04 3.96 -5.22
N PRO A 141 -6.87 3.51 -4.74
CA PRO A 141 -5.62 3.84 -5.42
C PRO A 141 -5.55 3.22 -6.83
N ASP A 142 -5.17 4.01 -7.83
CA ASP A 142 -5.01 3.60 -9.22
C ASP A 142 -3.56 3.20 -9.55
N LEU A 143 -2.58 3.78 -8.85
CA LEU A 143 -1.15 3.61 -9.15
C LEU A 143 -0.40 3.19 -7.89
N TYR A 144 0.57 2.30 -8.03
CA TYR A 144 1.34 1.78 -6.92
C TYR A 144 2.84 1.79 -7.23
N ASP A 145 3.65 2.35 -6.35
CA ASP A 145 5.11 2.20 -6.31
C ASP A 145 5.43 1.37 -5.06
N ILE A 146 5.68 0.09 -5.24
CA ILE A 146 5.78 -0.91 -4.16
C ILE A 146 7.20 -0.93 -3.57
N ASN A 147 8.22 -0.56 -4.37
CA ASN A 147 9.62 -0.61 -3.94
C ASN A 147 10.22 0.76 -3.57
N GLY A 148 9.49 1.85 -3.79
CA GLY A 148 9.87 3.22 -3.46
C GLY A 148 10.94 3.79 -4.40
N ASP A 149 11.10 3.26 -5.60
CA ASP A 149 12.11 3.72 -6.56
C ASP A 149 11.65 4.90 -7.43
N GLY A 150 10.39 5.33 -7.24
CA GLY A 150 9.77 6.45 -7.94
C GLY A 150 9.19 6.07 -9.30
N LYS A 151 9.13 4.78 -9.64
CA LYS A 151 8.42 4.26 -10.80
C LYS A 151 7.16 3.54 -10.33
N VAL A 152 6.19 3.45 -11.23
CA VAL A 152 4.96 2.71 -10.95
C VAL A 152 5.21 1.23 -11.24
N ASP A 153 4.79 0.39 -10.31
CA ASP A 153 4.93 -1.06 -10.30
C ASP A 153 3.60 -1.77 -10.58
N ALA A 154 2.48 -1.11 -10.34
CA ALA A 154 1.15 -1.64 -10.64
C ALA A 154 0.15 -0.54 -10.95
N TRP A 155 -0.82 -0.86 -11.81
CA TRP A 155 -1.88 0.03 -12.26
C TRP A 155 -3.23 -0.68 -12.14
N ASP A 156 -4.19 -0.01 -11.53
CA ASP A 156 -5.63 -0.24 -11.68
C ASP A 156 -6.13 0.83 -12.65
N ILE A 157 -6.44 0.44 -13.89
CA ILE A 157 -6.75 1.34 -15.00
C ILE A 157 -8.24 1.67 -15.03
N ASN A 158 -9.08 0.81 -14.44
CA ASN A 158 -10.53 0.93 -14.45
C ASN A 158 -11.13 1.40 -13.12
N SER A 159 -10.29 1.53 -12.07
CA SER A 159 -10.61 1.97 -10.71
C SER A 159 -11.63 1.06 -10.02
N ASP A 160 -11.52 -0.26 -10.20
CA ASP A 160 -12.40 -1.25 -9.55
C ASP A 160 -11.77 -1.92 -8.32
N GLY A 161 -10.51 -1.60 -8.03
CA GLY A 161 -9.70 -2.14 -6.94
C GLY A 161 -8.93 -3.41 -7.31
N ALA A 162 -9.00 -3.88 -8.55
CA ALA A 162 -8.16 -4.94 -9.10
C ALA A 162 -6.98 -4.34 -9.89
N ILE A 163 -5.84 -5.01 -9.85
CA ILE A 163 -4.66 -4.57 -10.60
C ILE A 163 -4.75 -5.11 -12.02
N ASP A 164 -4.78 -4.19 -12.98
CA ASP A 164 -4.89 -4.47 -14.41
C ASP A 164 -3.52 -4.65 -15.08
N GLU A 165 -2.52 -3.90 -14.63
CA GLU A 165 -1.15 -3.99 -15.15
C GLU A 165 -0.16 -4.09 -13.99
N ARG A 166 0.92 -4.87 -14.18
CA ARG A 166 1.96 -5.03 -13.16
C ARG A 166 3.36 -5.15 -13.77
N ASP A 167 4.28 -4.37 -13.24
CA ASP A 167 5.72 -4.46 -13.44
C ASP A 167 6.34 -5.24 -12.27
N ILE A 168 7.10 -6.27 -12.58
CA ILE A 168 7.66 -7.19 -11.59
C ILE A 168 9.16 -7.05 -11.44
N ASP A 169 9.82 -6.62 -12.51
CA ASP A 169 11.25 -6.40 -12.49
C ASP A 169 11.63 -4.97 -12.09
N PHE A 170 10.61 -4.12 -11.84
CA PHE A 170 10.71 -2.75 -11.37
C PHE A 170 11.46 -1.85 -12.36
N ASP A 171 11.35 -2.15 -13.67
CA ASP A 171 12.01 -1.37 -14.71
C ASP A 171 11.24 -0.09 -15.10
N GLY A 172 9.99 0.03 -14.66
CA GLY A 172 8.99 1.04 -14.97
C GLY A 172 8.06 0.67 -16.13
N LYS A 173 8.00 -0.60 -16.53
CA LYS A 173 7.14 -1.08 -17.62
C LYS A 173 6.34 -2.30 -17.19
N PRO A 174 5.02 -2.32 -17.43
CA PRO A 174 4.19 -3.50 -17.19
C PRO A 174 4.70 -4.76 -17.90
N ASP A 175 4.79 -5.85 -17.14
CA ASP A 175 5.07 -7.21 -17.62
C ASP A 175 3.80 -8.06 -17.76
N LEU A 176 2.81 -7.80 -16.91
CA LEU A 176 1.52 -8.51 -16.85
C LEU A 176 0.35 -7.58 -17.15
N HIS A 177 -0.67 -8.11 -17.82
CA HIS A 177 -1.83 -7.36 -18.28
C HIS A 177 -3.12 -8.18 -18.12
N ASP A 178 -4.14 -7.58 -17.55
CA ASP A 178 -5.52 -8.05 -17.52
C ASP A 178 -6.31 -7.17 -18.50
N HIS A 179 -6.44 -7.60 -19.75
CA HIS A 179 -7.10 -6.80 -20.78
C HIS A 179 -8.62 -6.93 -20.74
N ASP A 180 -9.17 -7.94 -20.08
CA ASP A 180 -10.61 -8.16 -19.98
C ASP A 180 -11.23 -7.78 -18.63
N PHE A 181 -10.38 -7.34 -17.69
CA PHE A 181 -10.74 -6.80 -16.38
C PHE A 181 -11.50 -7.81 -15.53
N ASP A 182 -11.07 -9.08 -15.57
CA ASP A 182 -11.67 -10.15 -14.78
C ASP A 182 -10.97 -10.40 -13.44
N GLY A 183 -9.90 -9.64 -13.16
CA GLY A 183 -9.04 -9.76 -11.99
C GLY A 183 -7.91 -10.79 -12.15
N THR A 184 -7.71 -11.32 -13.36
CA THR A 184 -6.69 -12.32 -13.69
C THR A 184 -5.90 -11.92 -14.93
N PHE A 185 -4.59 -11.71 -14.77
CA PHE A 185 -3.70 -11.40 -15.90
C PHE A 185 -3.76 -12.45 -17.03
N ASP A 186 -3.91 -11.96 -18.27
CA ASP A 186 -4.07 -12.71 -19.51
C ASP A 186 -2.87 -13.60 -19.86
N GLU A 187 -1.67 -13.23 -19.42
CA GLU A 187 -0.47 -14.04 -19.62
C GLU A 187 -0.60 -15.44 -19.01
N PHE A 188 -1.61 -15.67 -18.16
CA PHE A 188 -1.91 -16.93 -17.51
C PHE A 188 -3.21 -17.59 -17.99
N GLN A 189 -4.03 -16.92 -18.81
CA GLN A 189 -5.30 -17.46 -19.31
C GLN A 189 -5.15 -18.36 -20.55
N GLY A 190 -3.97 -18.35 -21.20
CA GLY A 190 -3.63 -19.39 -22.16
C GLY A 190 -3.34 -20.69 -21.43
N GLU A 191 -3.89 -21.82 -21.91
CA GLU A 191 -3.51 -23.18 -21.50
C GLU A 191 -1.99 -23.39 -21.67
N THR A 192 -1.19 -22.84 -20.78
CA THR A 192 0.10 -23.41 -20.49
C THR A 192 -0.22 -24.64 -19.69
N ASP A 193 -0.25 -25.76 -20.41
CA ASP A 193 -0.06 -27.10 -19.87
C ASP A 193 1.35 -27.13 -19.21
N PHE A 194 1.58 -26.28 -18.20
CA PHE A 194 2.59 -26.47 -17.18
C PHE A 194 2.05 -27.59 -16.33
N ALA A 195 1.99 -28.78 -16.91
CA ALA A 195 2.00 -29.99 -16.13
C ALA A 195 3.18 -29.82 -15.16
N PRO A 196 2.94 -29.80 -13.83
CA PRO A 196 4.04 -29.85 -12.88
C PRO A 196 4.92 -31.02 -13.31
N PRO A 197 6.26 -30.88 -13.32
CA PRO A 197 7.16 -31.90 -13.88
C PRO A 197 6.72 -33.26 -13.36
N SER A 198 6.11 -34.04 -14.25
CA SER A 198 5.47 -35.29 -13.86
C SER A 198 6.58 -36.23 -13.45
N ASN A 199 6.70 -36.45 -12.15
CA ASN A 199 7.67 -37.28 -11.44
C ASN A 199 8.94 -36.56 -10.93
N GLY A 200 8.87 -36.15 -9.67
CA GLY A 200 9.74 -36.77 -8.66
C GLY A 200 11.07 -36.09 -8.35
N THR A 201 11.37 -34.94 -8.95
CA THR A 201 12.46 -34.10 -8.44
C THR A 201 12.01 -32.65 -8.37
N SER A 202 12.06 -32.13 -7.15
CA SER A 202 11.98 -30.73 -6.73
C SER A 202 13.10 -29.88 -7.36
N ALA A 203 13.21 -29.91 -8.68
CA ALA A 203 14.13 -29.09 -9.44
C ALA A 203 13.33 -27.88 -9.92
N CYS A 204 13.65 -26.74 -9.32
CA CYS A 204 13.20 -25.43 -9.76
C CYS A 204 13.47 -25.29 -11.28
N LEU A 205 12.61 -24.54 -11.98
CA LEU A 205 12.69 -24.34 -13.43
C LEU A 205 14.05 -23.76 -13.84
N ALA A 206 14.45 -23.94 -15.10
CA ALA A 206 15.83 -23.70 -15.53
C ALA A 206 16.19 -22.22 -15.61
N THR A 207 15.19 -21.34 -15.71
CA THR A 207 15.36 -19.90 -15.85
C THR A 207 14.53 -19.13 -14.82
N LYS A 208 14.98 -17.93 -14.47
CA LYS A 208 14.26 -17.01 -13.56
C LYS A 208 12.86 -16.70 -14.09
N ASP A 209 12.73 -16.45 -15.39
CA ASP A 209 11.47 -16.10 -16.04
C ASP A 209 10.45 -17.25 -15.99
N GLU A 210 10.90 -18.49 -16.21
CA GLU A 210 10.03 -19.68 -16.08
C GLU A 210 9.60 -19.90 -14.63
N ALA A 211 10.52 -19.77 -13.67
CA ALA A 211 10.21 -19.88 -12.24
C ALA A 211 9.21 -18.80 -11.81
N TYR A 212 9.35 -17.59 -12.34
CA TYR A 212 8.43 -16.49 -12.11
C TYR A 212 7.03 -16.80 -12.66
N ARG A 213 6.93 -17.25 -13.92
CA ARG A 213 5.63 -17.63 -14.51
C ARG A 213 4.93 -18.72 -13.71
N LEU A 214 5.66 -19.71 -13.22
CA LEU A 214 5.10 -20.74 -12.35
C LEU A 214 4.59 -20.17 -11.02
N PHE A 215 5.34 -19.25 -10.42
CA PHE A 215 4.95 -18.55 -9.19
C PHE A 215 3.64 -17.80 -9.36
N VAL A 216 3.49 -17.01 -10.42
CA VAL A 216 2.26 -16.24 -10.64
C VAL A 216 1.09 -17.14 -11.03
N ASN A 217 1.30 -18.14 -11.88
CA ASN A 217 0.28 -19.13 -12.19
C ASN A 217 -0.28 -19.79 -10.92
N ALA A 218 0.60 -20.17 -10.00
CA ALA A 218 0.19 -20.76 -8.74
C ALA A 218 -0.55 -19.75 -7.83
N TYR A 219 -0.14 -18.48 -7.83
CA TYR A 219 -0.84 -17.40 -7.13
C TYR A 219 -2.25 -17.17 -7.68
N ASN A 220 -2.41 -17.01 -9.00
CA ASN A 220 -3.71 -16.79 -9.65
C ASN A 220 -4.66 -17.97 -9.43
N ASN A 221 -4.13 -19.20 -9.43
CA ASN A 221 -4.92 -20.37 -9.07
C ASN A 221 -5.45 -20.29 -7.63
N VAL A 222 -4.65 -19.83 -6.66
CA VAL A 222 -5.14 -19.60 -5.29
C VAL A 222 -6.22 -18.53 -5.26
N THR A 223 -5.99 -17.38 -5.90
CA THR A 223 -6.93 -16.25 -5.90
C THR A 223 -8.26 -16.61 -6.55
N SER A 224 -8.25 -17.25 -7.72
CA SER A 224 -9.46 -17.69 -8.42
C SER A 224 -10.25 -18.72 -7.61
N LEU A 225 -9.57 -19.67 -6.94
CA LEU A 225 -10.21 -20.63 -6.05
C LEU A 225 -10.83 -19.96 -4.81
N GLN A 226 -10.20 -18.92 -4.26
CA GLN A 226 -10.74 -18.15 -3.15
C GLN A 226 -12.02 -17.40 -3.56
N GLN A 227 -11.98 -16.72 -4.72
CA GLN A 227 -13.15 -16.01 -5.26
C GLN A 227 -14.31 -16.98 -5.58
N ALA A 228 -13.99 -18.18 -6.06
CA ALA A 228 -14.98 -19.22 -6.35
C ALA A 228 -15.53 -19.92 -5.09
N ASN A 229 -15.11 -19.54 -3.87
CA ASN A 229 -15.43 -20.24 -2.62
C ASN A 229 -15.15 -21.75 -2.71
N ALA A 230 -13.98 -22.12 -3.24
CA ALA A 230 -13.52 -23.50 -3.28
C ALA A 230 -13.43 -24.11 -1.88
N SER A 231 -13.41 -25.45 -1.79
CA SER A 231 -13.26 -26.12 -0.50
C SER A 231 -11.90 -25.81 0.11
N GLN A 232 -11.84 -25.81 1.45
CA GLN A 232 -10.62 -25.58 2.21
C GLN A 232 -9.47 -26.51 1.78
N GLU A 233 -9.78 -27.79 1.48
CA GLU A 233 -8.80 -28.77 1.02
C GLU A 233 -8.16 -28.38 -0.33
N VAL A 234 -8.97 -27.89 -1.26
CA VAL A 234 -8.49 -27.46 -2.59
C VAL A 234 -7.64 -26.19 -2.47
N LEU A 235 -8.04 -25.26 -1.58
CA LEU A 235 -7.27 -24.06 -1.29
C LEU A 235 -5.92 -24.37 -0.65
N GLU A 236 -5.87 -25.31 0.30
CA GLU A 236 -4.62 -25.73 0.95
C GLU A 236 -3.65 -26.37 -0.05
N GLU A 237 -4.15 -27.20 -0.98
CA GLU A 237 -3.32 -27.78 -2.04
C GLU A 237 -2.77 -26.71 -3.00
N ALA A 238 -3.62 -25.77 -3.44
CA ALA A 238 -3.19 -24.67 -4.30
C ALA A 238 -2.15 -23.78 -3.61
N TYR A 239 -2.36 -23.49 -2.32
CA TYR A 239 -1.43 -22.68 -1.53
C TYR A 239 -0.07 -23.37 -1.34
N ALA A 240 -0.05 -24.69 -1.17
CA ALA A 240 1.21 -25.45 -1.11
C ALA A 240 2.02 -25.33 -2.42
N LYS A 241 1.36 -25.45 -3.58
CA LYS A 241 2.00 -25.25 -4.89
C LYS A 241 2.51 -23.83 -5.08
N TYR A 242 1.75 -22.84 -4.61
CA TYR A 242 2.18 -21.44 -4.61
C TYR A 242 3.45 -21.23 -3.78
N LEU A 243 3.54 -21.80 -2.58
CA LEU A 243 4.73 -21.69 -1.74
C LEU A 243 5.96 -22.36 -2.39
N GLU A 244 5.79 -23.51 -3.04
CA GLU A 244 6.87 -24.17 -3.78
C GLU A 244 7.37 -23.33 -4.96
N ALA A 245 6.44 -22.79 -5.74
CA ALA A 245 6.77 -21.94 -6.87
C ALA A 245 7.44 -20.63 -6.44
N ARG A 246 6.99 -20.03 -5.33
CA ARG A 246 7.60 -18.86 -4.70
C ARG A 246 9.04 -19.14 -4.26
N ALA A 247 9.27 -20.24 -3.54
CA ALA A 247 10.61 -20.61 -3.09
C ALA A 247 11.57 -20.85 -4.28
N CYS A 248 11.05 -21.43 -5.36
CA CYS A 248 11.78 -21.59 -6.61
C CYS A 248 12.18 -20.23 -7.21
N TYR A 249 11.25 -19.30 -7.36
CA TYR A 249 11.55 -17.95 -7.86
C TYR A 249 12.56 -17.19 -6.98
N GLU A 250 12.37 -17.20 -5.65
CA GLU A 250 13.27 -16.52 -4.69
C GLU A 250 14.70 -17.08 -4.72
N SER A 251 14.89 -18.35 -5.10
CA SER A 251 16.22 -18.96 -5.24
C SER A 251 17.08 -18.27 -6.32
N PHE A 252 16.46 -17.69 -7.35
CA PHE A 252 17.19 -16.93 -8.38
C PHE A 252 17.69 -15.57 -7.87
N ASN A 253 16.94 -14.93 -6.96
CA ASN A 253 17.31 -13.62 -6.41
C ASN A 253 18.42 -13.70 -5.35
N SER A 254 18.62 -14.86 -4.73
CA SER A 254 19.70 -15.08 -3.74
C SER A 254 21.06 -15.39 -4.36
N THR A 255 21.13 -15.66 -5.67
CA THR A 255 22.38 -16.07 -6.35
C THR A 255 23.23 -14.88 -6.84
N SER A 256 22.71 -13.66 -6.85
CA SER A 256 23.40 -12.45 -7.34
C SER A 256 24.36 -11.77 -6.33
N GLY A 257 24.65 -12.41 -5.19
CA GLY A 257 25.49 -11.86 -4.10
C GLY A 257 26.86 -12.52 -3.89
N GLY A 258 27.36 -13.31 -4.83
CA GLY A 258 28.64 -14.06 -4.71
C GLY A 258 29.74 -13.54 -5.63
#